data_AF-A0A376L0K7-F1
#
_entry.id   AF-A0A376L0K7-F1
#
_cell.length_a   1.000
_cell.length_b   1.000
_cell.length_c   1.000
_cell.angle_alpha   90.00
_cell.angle_beta   90.00
_cell.angle_gamma   90.00
#
_symmetry.space_group_name_H-M   'P 1'
#
loop_
_entity.id
_entity.type
_entity.pdbx_description
1 polymer ?
#
loop_
_entity_poly.entity_id
_entity_poly.type
_entity_poly.pdbx_seq_one_letter_code
_entity_poly.pdbx_strand_id
1 'polypeptide(L)'
;MARVELKTSPDAKNKLREAAQAVGVDLSAFILSAAMERAESVLDNQRRRELSNQSWELMNQLIAEPAQPTLALKALMKRKNSDGRQA
;
A
#
# COMPACT_ATOMS: atom_id res chain seq x y z
N MET A 1 -9.47 -8.42 -21.63
CA MET A 1 -9.35 -6.96 -21.44
C MET A 1 -10.44 -6.52 -20.47
N ALA A 2 -10.12 -5.68 -19.49
CA ALA A 2 -11.10 -5.10 -18.56
C ALA A 2 -11.49 -3.69 -19.05
N ARG A 3 -12.75 -3.29 -18.85
CA ARG A 3 -13.27 -1.97 -19.25
C ARG A 3 -13.69 -1.18 -18.01
N VAL A 4 -13.34 0.10 -17.98
CA VAL A 4 -13.77 1.07 -16.97
C VAL A 4 -14.76 2.03 -17.64
N GLU A 5 -15.98 2.10 -17.13
CA GLU A 5 -17.01 3.04 -17.61
C GLU A 5 -17.20 4.17 -16.59
N LEU A 6 -17.17 5.42 -17.07
CA LEU A 6 -17.24 6.61 -16.23
C LEU A 6 -18.33 7.54 -16.76
N LYS A 7 -19.26 7.91 -15.89
CA LYS A 7 -20.23 8.98 -16.13
C LYS A 7 -19.72 10.25 -15.45
N THR A 8 -19.78 11.36 -16.16
CA THR A 8 -19.30 12.66 -15.66
C THR A 8 -20.07 13.80 -16.32
N SER A 9 -19.92 15.02 -15.80
CA SER A 9 -20.53 16.21 -16.40
C SER A 9 -19.82 16.60 -17.71
N PRO A 10 -20.50 17.31 -18.63
CA PRO A 10 -19.87 17.83 -19.84
C PRO A 10 -18.68 18.73 -19.54
N ASP A 11 -18.79 19.55 -18.50
CA ASP A 11 -17.73 20.46 -18.03
C ASP A 11 -16.46 19.69 -17.61
N ALA A 12 -16.62 18.69 -16.73
CA ALA A 12 -15.52 17.85 -16.30
C ALA A 12 -14.87 17.10 -17.47
N LYS A 13 -15.67 16.60 -18.43
CA LYS A 13 -15.16 15.94 -19.65
C LYS A 13 -14.32 16.90 -20.49
N ASN A 14 -14.75 18.15 -20.64
CA ASN A 14 -14.02 19.15 -21.41
C ASN A 14 -12.70 19.52 -20.74
N LYS A 15 -12.72 19.76 -19.43
CA LYS A 15 -11.51 20.05 -18.65
C LYS A 15 -10.48 18.91 -18.71
N LEU A 16 -10.91 17.66 -18.58
CA LEU A 16 -10.03 16.50 -18.71
C LEU A 16 -9.44 16.37 -20.12
N ARG A 17 -10.22 16.71 -21.16
CA ARG A 17 -9.74 16.69 -22.54
C ARG A 17 -8.69 17.76 -22.79
N GLU A 18 -8.91 18.98 -22.30
CA GLU A 18 -7.95 20.08 -22.40
C GLU A 18 -6.63 19.72 -21.70
N ALA A 19 -6.71 19.16 -20.49
CA ALA A 19 -5.53 18.67 -19.78
C ALA A 19 -4.80 17.56 -20.56
N ALA A 20 -5.53 16.56 -21.09
CA ALA A 20 -4.94 15.50 -21.90
C ALA A 20 -4.19 16.04 -23.14
N GLN A 21 -4.79 17.03 -23.82
CA GLN A 21 -4.16 17.72 -24.95
C GLN A 21 -2.89 18.47 -24.54
N ALA A 22 -2.90 19.15 -23.40
CA ALA A 22 -1.74 19.89 -22.90
C ALA A 22 -0.51 18.99 -22.63
N VAL A 23 -0.73 17.73 -22.23
CA VAL A 23 0.33 16.71 -22.07
C VAL A 23 0.53 15.82 -23.31
N GLY A 24 -0.19 16.06 -24.41
CA GLY A 24 0.01 15.37 -25.67
C GLY A 24 -0.48 13.91 -25.70
N VAL A 25 -1.46 13.57 -24.86
CA VAL A 25 -2.03 12.21 -24.76
C VAL A 25 -3.53 12.21 -25.02
N ASP A 26 -4.11 11.04 -25.32
CA ASP A 26 -5.56 10.91 -25.43
C ASP A 26 -6.25 10.92 -24.04
N LEU A 27 -7.56 11.20 -24.04
CA LEU A 27 -8.36 11.33 -22.82
C LEU A 27 -8.36 10.05 -21.97
N SER A 28 -8.42 8.87 -22.59
CA SER A 28 -8.45 7.60 -21.87
C SER A 28 -7.11 7.29 -21.24
N ALA A 29 -6.01 7.51 -21.96
CA ALA A 29 -4.65 7.39 -21.44
C ALA A 29 -4.41 8.35 -20.28
N PHE A 30 -4.84 9.61 -20.40
CA PHE A 30 -4.73 10.62 -19.34
C PHE A 30 -5.49 10.24 -18.07
N ILE A 31 -6.74 9.79 -18.22
CA ILE A 31 -7.56 9.38 -17.06
C ILE A 31 -6.94 8.15 -16.40
N LEU A 32 -6.49 7.18 -17.19
CA LEU A 32 -5.90 5.96 -16.66
C LEU A 32 -4.59 6.26 -15.93
N SER A 33 -3.71 7.10 -16.47
CA SER A 33 -2.45 7.45 -15.82
C SER A 33 -2.68 8.16 -14.49
N ALA A 34 -3.58 9.14 -14.44
CA ALA A 34 -3.93 9.85 -13.22
C ALA A 34 -4.57 8.92 -12.16
N ALA A 35 -5.43 7.99 -12.59
CA ALA A 35 -6.03 7.01 -11.71
C ALA A 35 -4.99 6.03 -11.14
N MET A 36 -4.04 5.59 -11.97
CA MET A 36 -2.94 4.70 -11.55
C MET A 36 -2.01 5.37 -10.55
N GLU A 37 -1.59 6.62 -10.82
CA GLU A 37 -0.77 7.41 -9.90
C GLU A 37 -1.45 7.57 -8.54
N ARG A 38 -2.75 7.89 -8.55
CA ARG A 38 -3.51 8.00 -7.31
C ARG A 38 -3.65 6.66 -6.59
N ALA A 39 -3.90 5.58 -7.32
CA ALA A 39 -4.01 4.24 -6.74
C ALA A 39 -2.70 3.83 -6.08
N GLU A 40 -1.57 4.05 -6.74
CA GLU A 40 -0.24 3.78 -6.19
C GLU A 40 -0.01 4.57 -4.90
N SER A 41 -0.23 5.89 -4.92
CA SER A 41 -0.10 6.75 -3.74
C SER A 41 -0.97 6.29 -2.55
N VAL A 42 -2.22 5.90 -2.80
CA VAL A 42 -3.13 5.41 -1.75
C VAL A 42 -2.65 4.08 -1.17
N LEU A 43 -2.29 3.12 -2.03
CA LEU A 43 -1.82 1.81 -1.59
C LEU A 43 -0.49 1.92 -0.84
N ASP A 44 0.38 2.81 -1.28
CA ASP A 44 1.64 3.11 -0.62
C ASP A 44 1.44 3.73 0.76
N ASN A 45 0.56 4.73 0.88
CA ASN A 45 0.21 5.32 2.18
C ASN A 45 -0.38 4.29 3.14
N GLN A 46 -1.20 3.35 2.64
CA GLN A 46 -1.76 2.28 3.46
C GLN A 46 -0.68 1.28 3.92
N ARG A 47 0.29 0.95 3.05
CA ARG A 47 1.38 0.02 3.37
C ARG A 47 2.45 0.65 4.25
N ARG A 48 2.68 1.96 4.12
CA ARG A 48 3.64 2.70 4.93
C ARG A 48 3.20 2.65 6.39
N ARG A 49 4.12 2.23 7.24
CA ARG A 49 4.02 2.38 8.69
C ARG A 49 4.92 3.54 9.07
N GLU A 50 4.30 4.66 9.41
CA GLU A 50 5.03 5.78 9.98
C GLU A 50 5.26 5.53 11.47
N LEU A 51 6.48 5.78 11.91
CA LEU A 51 6.86 5.72 13.30
C LEU A 51 7.15 7.14 13.77
N SER A 52 6.76 7.44 15.00
CA SER A 52 7.28 8.63 15.68
C SER A 52 8.81 8.50 15.83
N ASN A 53 9.50 9.62 16.00
CA ASN A 53 10.95 9.59 16.22
C ASN A 53 11.34 8.70 17.41
N GLN A 54 10.53 8.70 18.48
CA GLN A 54 10.74 7.84 19.65
C GLN A 54 10.56 6.36 19.30
N SER A 55 9.51 6.01 18.55
CA SER A 55 9.28 4.62 18.12
C SER A 55 10.35 4.15 17.13
N TRP A 56 10.88 5.04 16.31
CA TRP A 56 11.99 4.77 15.39
C TRP A 56 13.28 4.46 16.15
N GLU A 57 13.65 5.28 17.13
CA GLU A 57 14.85 5.06 17.96
C GLU A 57 14.76 3.74 18.74
N LEU A 58 13.61 3.49 19.39
CA LEU A 58 13.36 2.23 20.08
C LEU A 58 13.43 1.03 19.13
N MET A 59 12.86 1.13 17.93
CA MET A 59 12.90 0.04 16.96
C MET A 59 14.32 -0.26 16.51
N ASN A 60 15.13 0.76 16.24
CA ASN A 60 16.54 0.58 15.86
C ASN A 60 17.35 -0.06 16.99
N GLN A 61 17.12 0.33 18.24
CA GLN A 61 17.76 -0.30 19.39
C GLN A 61 17.41 -1.80 19.48
N LEU A 62 16.12 -2.14 19.35
CA LEU A 62 15.65 -3.54 19.40
C LEU A 62 16.14 -4.39 18.24
N ILE A 63 16.37 -3.80 17.05
CA ILE A 63 16.96 -4.50 15.90
C ILE A 63 18.46 -4.75 16.13
N ALA A 64 19.17 -3.75 16.67
CA ALA A 64 20.60 -3.86 16.96
C ALA A 64 20.90 -4.83 18.10
N GLU A 65 20.02 -4.88 19.10
CA GLU A 65 20.12 -5.79 20.25
C GLU A 65 18.81 -6.56 20.44
N PRO A 66 18.62 -7.68 19.72
CA PRO A 66 17.39 -8.47 19.80
C PRO A 66 17.22 -9.12 21.17
N ALA A 67 16.05 -8.93 21.78
CA ALA A 67 15.71 -9.60 23.03
C ALA A 67 15.58 -11.12 22.85
N GLN A 68 15.98 -11.87 23.88
CA GLN A 68 15.78 -13.33 23.90
C GLN A 68 14.28 -13.67 23.96
N PRO A 69 13.81 -14.73 23.26
CA PRO A 69 12.41 -15.12 23.28
C PRO A 69 11.95 -15.46 24.71
N THR A 70 10.79 -14.94 25.09
CA THR A 70 10.19 -15.21 26.41
C THR A 70 9.78 -16.69 26.55
N LEU A 71 9.64 -17.16 27.79
CA LEU A 71 9.17 -18.54 28.06
C LEU A 71 7.78 -18.79 27.44
N ALA A 72 6.88 -17.80 27.51
CA ALA A 72 5.55 -17.87 26.91
C ALA A 72 5.62 -18.02 25.37
N LEU A 73 6.47 -17.22 24.70
CA LEU A 73 6.66 -17.33 23.25
C LEU A 73 7.27 -18.69 22.85
N LYS A 74 8.25 -19.19 23.62
CA LYS A 74 8.84 -20.52 23.42
C LYS A 74 7.79 -21.63 23.57
N ALA A 75 6.89 -21.54 24.55
CA ALA A 75 5.81 -22.50 24.74
C ALA A 75 4.78 -22.47 23.59
N LEU A 76 4.38 -21.27 23.15
CA LEU A 76 3.45 -21.10 22.03
C LEU A 76 3.97 -21.72 20.73
N MET A 77 5.24 -21.48 20.39
CA MET A 77 5.86 -22.03 19.18
C MET A 77 5.98 -23.55 19.21
N LYS A 78 6.23 -24.15 20.38
CA LYS A 78 6.24 -25.62 20.54
C LYS A 78 4.86 -26.23 20.25
N ARG A 79 3.77 -25.60 20.71
CA ARG A 79 2.38 -26.04 20.45
C ARG A 79 2.04 -26.02 18.97
N LYS A 80 2.39 -24.94 18.25
CA LYS A 80 2.15 -24.84 16.80
C LYS A 80 2.85 -25.96 16.02
N ASN A 81 4.05 -26.34 16.42
CA ASN A 81 4.83 -27.38 15.74
C ASN A 81 4.34 -28.81 16.04
N SER A 82 3.68 -29.04 17.17
CA SER A 82 3.04 -30.33 17.48
C SER A 82 1.71 -30.52 16.76
N ASP A 83 0.94 -29.45 16.57
CA ASP A 83 -0.37 -29.51 15.89
C ASP A 83 -0.24 -29.72 14.37
N GLY A 84 0.90 -29.32 13.77
CA GLY A 84 1.22 -29.58 12.36
C GLY A 84 1.80 -30.97 12.06
N ARG A 85 1.97 -31.84 13.06
CA ARG A 85 2.44 -33.24 12.91
C ARG A 85 1.33 -34.29 13.06
N GLN A 86 0.08 -33.85 13.22
CA GLN A 86 -1.11 -34.69 13.17
C GLN A 86 -1.94 -34.30 11.94
N ALA A 87 -1.40 -34.58 10.75
CA ALA A 87 -2.13 -34.62 9.48
C ALA A 87 -1.47 -35.66 8.58
#